data_AF-A0A1G5G367-F1
#
_entry.id   AF-A0A1G5G367-F1
#
_cell.length_a   1.000
_cell.length_b   1.000
_cell.length_c   1.000
_cell.angle_alpha   90.00
_cell.angle_beta   90.00
_cell.angle_gamma   90.00
#
_symmetry.space_group_name_H-M   'P 1'
#
loop_
_entity.id
_entity.type
_entity.pdbx_description
1 polymer ?
#
loop_
_entity_poly.entity_id
_entity_poly.type
_entity_poly.pdbx_seq_one_letter_code
_entity_poly.pdbx_strand_id
1 'polypeptide(L)'
;MRRRRFLQGALAGLGAWLGRPVLAPGARAAPQEGSGPDGWEVLEAALDRLLPADGDGPGARDIGAADYLRTTLNGPRIDPEDRDFLLQGADWLDDAARKEAGAPFPDLPPVKQDAVLTTIARSDAGDRWLARLLDHLFEALLADPIYGGNAGGRGWAWLEHRPGFPRPPASKTYPRLAERWYA
;
A
#
# COMPACT_ATOMS: atom_id res chain seq x y z
N MET A 1 28.14 -8.29 -8.33
CA MET A 1 27.48 -7.59 -9.46
C MET A 1 26.67 -6.40 -8.89
N ARG A 2 27.29 -5.27 -8.54
CA ARG A 2 27.26 -3.93 -9.20
C ARG A 2 25.91 -3.39 -9.71
N ARG A 3 25.17 -2.68 -8.84
CA ARG A 3 24.20 -1.61 -9.18
C ARG A 3 24.65 -0.26 -8.57
N ARG A 4 25.83 0.22 -8.99
CA ARG A 4 26.38 1.54 -8.62
C ARG A 4 26.54 2.35 -9.91
N ARG A 5 25.92 3.54 -9.94
CA ARG A 5 25.95 4.63 -10.94
C ARG A 5 24.69 4.76 -11.79
N PHE A 6 23.76 5.56 -11.28
CA PHE A 6 23.06 6.53 -12.12
C PHE A 6 23.09 7.86 -11.36
N LEU A 7 23.91 8.78 -11.87
CA LEU A 7 24.29 10.07 -11.29
C LEU A 7 23.50 11.21 -11.97
N GLN A 8 23.13 12.21 -11.17
CA GLN A 8 23.28 13.67 -11.43
C GLN A 8 22.37 14.41 -12.43
N GLY A 9 21.82 15.53 -11.93
CA GLY A 9 21.26 16.69 -12.67
C GLY A 9 19.73 16.80 -12.56
N ALA A 10 19.07 17.89 -12.18
CA ALA A 10 19.47 19.29 -12.02
C ALA A 10 18.52 20.04 -11.07
N LEU A 11 19.07 21.05 -10.38
CA LEU A 11 18.35 22.17 -9.75
C LEU A 11 18.11 23.27 -10.80
N ALA A 12 16.95 23.94 -10.77
CA ALA A 12 16.75 25.40 -10.89
C ALA A 12 15.40 25.78 -11.52
N GLY A 13 14.71 26.77 -10.93
CA GLY A 13 14.04 27.82 -11.72
C GLY A 13 12.55 28.06 -11.47
N LEU A 14 12.26 29.07 -10.65
CA LEU A 14 10.96 29.75 -10.51
C LEU A 14 10.44 30.34 -11.83
N GLY A 15 9.11 30.41 -11.98
CA GLY A 15 8.43 31.21 -12.99
C GLY A 15 6.97 31.47 -12.63
N ALA A 16 6.71 32.57 -11.92
CA ALA A 16 5.38 33.08 -11.62
C ALA A 16 4.68 33.61 -12.89
N TRP A 17 3.46 33.16 -13.15
CA TRP A 17 2.52 33.82 -14.06
C TRP A 17 1.29 34.26 -13.28
N LEU A 18 1.10 35.58 -13.18
CA LEU A 18 -0.08 36.23 -12.63
C LEU A 18 -1.21 36.18 -13.67
N GLY A 19 -2.30 35.48 -13.37
CA GLY A 19 -3.54 35.50 -14.14
C GLY A 19 -4.75 35.44 -13.20
N ARG A 20 -5.63 36.45 -13.25
CA ARG A 20 -6.86 36.54 -12.44
C ARG A 20 -7.85 35.43 -12.85
N PRO A 21 -8.53 34.73 -11.93
CA PRO A 21 -9.54 33.76 -12.32
C PRO A 21 -10.83 34.48 -12.73
N VAL A 22 -11.35 34.10 -13.89
CA VAL A 22 -12.74 34.31 -14.28
C VAL A 22 -13.57 33.28 -13.51
N LEU A 23 -14.52 33.73 -12.69
CA LEU A 23 -15.43 32.82 -11.98
C LEU A 23 -16.46 32.25 -12.97
N ALA A 24 -16.33 30.97 -13.32
CA ALA A 24 -17.39 30.21 -13.97
C ALA A 24 -18.34 29.62 -12.91
N PRO A 25 -19.67 29.75 -13.04
CA PRO A 25 -20.61 29.06 -12.17
C PRO A 25 -20.70 27.59 -12.63
N GLY A 26 -20.28 26.67 -11.75
CA GLY A 26 -20.27 25.23 -12.05
C GLY A 26 -19.10 24.45 -11.47
N ALA A 27 -18.27 25.05 -10.60
CA ALA A 27 -17.25 24.31 -9.88
C ALA A 27 -17.91 23.28 -8.95
N ARG A 28 -17.73 22.00 -9.27
CA ARG A 28 -17.74 20.91 -8.28
C ARG A 28 -16.90 21.38 -7.09
N ALA A 29 -17.38 21.15 -5.88
CA ALA A 29 -16.70 21.54 -4.66
C ALA A 29 -15.20 21.22 -4.76
N ALA A 30 -14.36 22.24 -4.53
CA ALA A 30 -12.92 22.04 -4.45
C ALA A 30 -12.63 20.94 -3.42
N PRO A 31 -11.61 20.08 -3.65
CA PRO A 31 -11.12 19.17 -2.62
C PRO A 31 -10.84 20.00 -1.37
N GLN A 32 -11.27 19.51 -0.20
CA GLN A 32 -11.04 20.25 1.03
C GLN A 32 -9.53 20.40 1.24
N GLU A 33 -9.03 21.64 1.16
CA GLU A 33 -7.68 21.98 1.60
C GLU A 33 -7.60 21.65 3.10
N GLY A 34 -7.07 20.46 3.44
CA GLY A 34 -6.92 20.06 4.83
C GLY A 34 -6.80 18.56 5.13
N SER A 35 -7.18 17.63 4.24
CA SER A 35 -6.91 16.21 4.48
C SER A 35 -5.80 15.73 3.53
N GLY A 36 -4.66 15.35 4.11
CA GLY A 36 -3.70 14.51 3.40
C GLY A 36 -4.35 13.19 2.94
N PRO A 37 -3.62 12.33 2.20
CA PRO A 37 -4.13 11.01 1.87
C PRO A 37 -4.50 10.26 3.16
N ASP A 38 -5.56 9.47 3.10
CA ASP A 38 -5.87 8.54 4.20
C ASP A 38 -4.70 7.54 4.34
N GLY A 39 -4.41 7.08 5.55
CA GLY A 39 -3.33 6.13 5.81
C GLY A 39 -3.46 4.86 4.95
N TRP A 40 -4.69 4.47 4.59
CA TRP A 40 -4.94 3.38 3.65
C TRP A 40 -4.42 3.63 2.23
N GLU A 41 -4.50 4.86 1.73
CA GLU A 41 -3.98 5.23 0.40
C GLU A 41 -2.45 5.17 0.39
N VAL A 42 -1.81 5.58 1.49
CA VAL A 42 -0.36 5.48 1.68
C VAL A 42 0.09 4.03 1.75
N LEU A 43 -0.63 3.18 2.49
CA LEU A 43 -0.37 1.73 2.56
C LEU A 43 -0.52 1.08 1.19
N GLU A 44 -1.57 1.40 0.43
CA GLU A 44 -1.75 0.87 -0.93
C GLU A 44 -0.61 1.28 -1.86
N ALA A 45 -0.22 2.56 -1.84
CA ALA A 45 0.93 3.04 -2.61
C ALA A 45 2.24 2.33 -2.20
N ALA A 46 2.44 2.06 -0.90
CA ALA A 46 3.61 1.33 -0.44
C ALA A 46 3.60 -0.13 -0.93
N LEU A 47 2.46 -0.82 -0.86
CA LEU A 47 2.28 -2.17 -1.39
C LEU A 47 2.59 -2.23 -2.90
N ASP A 48 2.15 -1.25 -3.68
CA ASP A 48 2.44 -1.13 -5.11
C ASP A 48 3.93 -0.99 -5.43
N ARG A 49 4.71 -0.43 -4.50
CA ARG A 49 6.17 -0.37 -4.64
C ARG A 49 6.86 -1.65 -4.18
N LEU A 50 6.30 -2.35 -3.19
CA LEU A 50 6.81 -3.63 -2.70
C LEU A 50 6.55 -4.78 -3.69
N LEU A 51 5.42 -4.76 -4.41
CA LEU A 51 5.11 -5.68 -5.51
C LEU A 51 4.57 -4.92 -6.73
N PRO A 52 5.46 -4.38 -7.58
CA PRO A 52 5.06 -3.61 -8.75
C PRO A 52 4.53 -4.50 -9.89
N ALA A 53 3.63 -3.95 -10.71
CA ALA A 53 3.21 -4.57 -11.96
C ALA A 53 4.22 -4.24 -13.08
N ASP A 54 5.42 -4.81 -13.02
CA ASP A 54 6.54 -4.54 -13.96
C ASP A 54 6.65 -5.55 -15.12
N GLY A 55 5.70 -6.48 -15.22
CA GLY A 55 5.63 -7.50 -16.26
C GLY A 55 6.25 -8.84 -15.87
N ASP A 56 6.85 -8.97 -14.69
CA ASP A 56 7.43 -10.23 -14.17
C ASP A 56 6.51 -10.95 -13.16
N GLY A 57 5.19 -10.74 -13.27
CA GLY A 57 4.20 -11.29 -12.35
C GLY A 57 3.03 -10.34 -12.10
N PRO A 58 2.11 -10.70 -11.20
CA PRO A 58 1.03 -9.81 -10.77
C PRO A 58 1.58 -8.74 -9.81
N GLY A 59 1.09 -7.51 -9.94
CA GLY A 59 1.33 -6.46 -8.96
C GLY A 59 0.44 -6.61 -7.71
N ALA A 60 0.72 -5.80 -6.69
CA ALA A 60 -0.08 -5.74 -5.46
C ALA A 60 -1.58 -5.50 -5.73
N ARG A 61 -1.91 -4.60 -6.66
CA ARG A 61 -3.30 -4.37 -7.12
C ARG A 61 -3.90 -5.60 -7.78
N ASP A 62 -3.14 -6.29 -8.62
CA ASP A 62 -3.63 -7.48 -9.31
C ASP A 62 -4.01 -8.56 -8.30
N ILE A 63 -3.30 -8.71 -7.19
CA ILE A 63 -3.66 -9.72 -6.18
C ILE A 63 -4.67 -9.22 -5.15
N GLY A 64 -5.12 -7.96 -5.21
CA GLY A 64 -6.03 -7.40 -4.21
C GLY A 64 -5.39 -7.19 -2.84
N ALA A 65 -4.09 -6.87 -2.79
CA ALA A 65 -3.32 -6.80 -1.54
C ALA A 65 -3.88 -5.77 -0.54
N ALA A 66 -4.27 -4.58 -1.02
CA ALA A 66 -4.81 -3.53 -0.16
C ALA A 66 -6.17 -3.90 0.46
N ASP A 67 -7.04 -4.55 -0.33
CA ASP A 67 -8.35 -5.03 0.17
C ASP A 67 -8.18 -6.16 1.18
N TYR A 68 -7.24 -7.08 0.94
CA TYR A 68 -6.87 -8.11 1.90
C TYR A 68 -6.36 -7.49 3.19
N LEU A 69 -5.40 -6.57 3.10
CA LEU A 69 -4.81 -5.88 4.25
C LEU A 69 -5.89 -5.19 5.08
N ARG A 70 -6.76 -4.40 4.43
CA ARG A 70 -7.86 -3.69 5.10
C ARG A 70 -8.84 -4.64 5.77
N THR A 71 -9.20 -5.74 5.10
CA THR A 71 -10.12 -6.74 5.66
C THR A 71 -9.50 -7.45 6.86
N THR A 72 -8.23 -7.82 6.75
CA THR A 72 -7.47 -8.50 7.80
C THR A 72 -7.37 -7.61 9.03
N LEU A 73 -6.86 -6.38 8.89
CA LEU A 73 -6.66 -5.46 10.02
C LEU A 73 -7.95 -4.98 10.70
N ASN A 74 -9.10 -5.03 10.01
CA ASN A 74 -10.41 -4.76 10.61
C ASN A 74 -11.14 -6.03 11.07
N GLY A 75 -10.49 -7.19 10.97
CA GLY A 75 -11.04 -8.48 11.37
C GLY A 75 -11.10 -8.65 12.88
N PRO A 76 -12.04 -9.47 13.40
CA PRO A 76 -12.33 -9.57 14.83
C PRO A 76 -11.22 -10.21 15.69
N ARG A 77 -10.15 -10.71 15.07
CA ARG A 77 -9.09 -11.48 15.74
C ARG A 77 -7.69 -10.91 15.51
N ILE A 78 -7.60 -9.76 14.82
CA ILE A 78 -6.33 -9.05 14.73
C ILE A 78 -6.15 -8.22 15.99
N ASP A 79 -4.91 -8.21 16.48
CA ASP A 79 -4.50 -7.32 17.55
C ASP A 79 -4.69 -5.87 17.10
N PRO A 80 -5.49 -5.05 17.80
CA PRO A 80 -5.62 -3.63 17.47
C PRO A 80 -4.27 -2.92 17.36
N GLU A 81 -3.25 -3.36 18.11
CA GLU A 81 -1.90 -2.82 18.04
C GLU A 81 -1.26 -3.01 16.66
N ASP A 82 -1.51 -4.14 15.96
CA ASP A 82 -1.00 -4.37 14.60
C ASP A 82 -1.58 -3.37 13.59
N ARG A 83 -2.89 -3.12 13.69
CA ARG A 83 -3.57 -2.14 12.83
C ARG A 83 -3.02 -0.75 13.08
N ASP A 84 -2.94 -0.36 14.35
CA ASP A 84 -2.51 0.97 14.74
C ASP A 84 -1.03 1.18 14.38
N PHE A 85 -0.18 0.16 14.53
CA PHE A 85 1.22 0.17 14.09
C PHE A 85 1.36 0.42 12.58
N LEU A 86 0.55 -0.27 11.76
CA LEU A 86 0.63 -0.11 10.31
C LEU A 86 0.13 1.26 9.84
N LEU A 87 -0.99 1.76 10.39
CA LEU A 87 -1.52 3.08 10.05
C LEU A 87 -0.59 4.21 10.52
N GLN A 88 -0.03 4.13 11.72
CA GLN A 88 0.96 5.13 12.20
C GLN A 88 2.24 5.13 11.36
N GLY A 89 2.70 3.96 10.90
CA GLY A 89 3.84 3.91 9.99
C GLY A 89 3.51 4.47 8.59
N ALA A 90 2.25 4.41 8.17
CA ALA A 90 1.78 5.07 6.96
C ALA A 90 1.81 6.60 7.09
N ASP A 91 1.34 7.15 8.22
CA ASP A 91 1.44 8.57 8.53
C ASP A 91 2.91 9.03 8.54
N TRP A 92 3.78 8.25 9.17
CA TRP A 92 5.21 8.53 9.21
C TRP A 92 5.87 8.50 7.81
N LEU A 93 5.45 7.58 6.95
CA LEU A 93 5.91 7.52 5.56
C LEU A 93 5.45 8.74 4.75
N ASP A 94 4.21 9.18 4.93
CA ASP A 94 3.67 10.38 4.27
C ASP A 94 4.39 11.65 4.74
N ASP A 95 4.66 11.76 6.04
CA ASP A 95 5.45 12.86 6.61
C ASP A 95 6.88 12.89 6.05
N ALA A 96 7.53 11.72 5.94
CA ALA A 96 8.86 11.60 5.33
C ALA A 96 8.82 12.03 3.85
N ALA A 97 7.82 11.60 3.09
CA ALA A 97 7.61 12.00 1.70
C ALA A 97 7.44 13.51 1.54
N ARG A 98 6.60 14.15 2.36
CA ARG A 98 6.41 15.60 2.34
C ARG A 98 7.69 16.35 2.65
N LYS A 99 8.43 15.89 3.66
CA LYS A 99 9.67 16.52 4.11
C LYS A 99 10.80 16.38 3.10
N GLU A 100 10.98 15.20 2.52
CA GLU A 100 12.12 14.89 1.64
C GLU A 100 11.85 15.20 0.17
N ALA A 101 10.60 15.09 -0.28
CA ALA A 101 10.23 15.13 -1.68
C ALA A 101 9.14 16.16 -2.03
N GLY A 102 8.53 16.80 -1.03
CA GLY A 102 7.66 17.98 -1.18
C GLY A 102 6.20 17.70 -1.52
N ALA A 103 5.76 16.44 -1.46
CA ALA A 103 4.39 16.03 -1.78
C ALA A 103 3.98 14.79 -0.95
N PRO A 104 2.67 14.50 -0.83
CA PRO A 104 2.19 13.27 -0.21
C PRO A 104 2.80 12.03 -0.88
N PHE A 105 3.04 10.96 -0.12
CA PHE A 105 3.71 9.76 -0.62
C PHE A 105 3.01 9.14 -1.85
N PRO A 106 1.67 8.96 -1.89
CA PRO A 106 0.99 8.42 -3.07
C PRO A 106 1.15 9.26 -4.34
N ASP A 107 1.34 10.58 -4.17
CA ASP A 107 1.46 11.53 -5.28
C ASP A 107 2.88 11.66 -5.82
N LEU A 108 3.86 11.05 -5.14
CA LEU A 108 5.24 11.06 -5.59
C LEU A 108 5.44 10.19 -6.84
N PRO A 109 6.30 10.59 -7.78
CA PRO A 109 6.75 9.70 -8.84
C PRO A 109 7.37 8.41 -8.26
N PRO A 110 7.24 7.25 -8.92
CA PRO A 110 7.69 5.96 -8.38
C PRO A 110 9.15 5.95 -7.88
N VAL A 111 10.05 6.62 -8.61
CA VAL A 111 11.46 6.73 -8.22
C VAL A 111 11.64 7.48 -6.89
N LYS A 112 10.80 8.49 -6.61
CA LYS A 112 10.81 9.20 -5.33
C LYS A 112 10.15 8.37 -4.23
N GLN A 113 9.08 7.64 -4.52
CA GLN A 113 8.48 6.69 -3.56
C GLN A 113 9.52 5.65 -3.11
N ASP A 114 10.24 5.04 -4.05
CA ASP A 114 11.30 4.07 -3.78
C ASP A 114 12.42 4.67 -2.93
N ALA A 115 12.78 5.94 -3.18
CA ALA A 115 13.80 6.64 -2.40
C ALA A 115 13.35 6.85 -0.94
N VAL A 116 12.11 7.28 -0.71
CA VAL A 116 11.56 7.46 0.64
C VAL A 116 11.46 6.11 1.35
N LEU A 117 10.94 5.06 0.69
CA LEU A 117 10.90 3.69 1.21
C LEU A 117 12.30 3.19 1.60
N THR A 118 13.30 3.46 0.76
CA THR A 118 14.71 3.11 1.06
C THR A 118 15.25 3.88 2.25
N THR A 119 14.86 5.15 2.43
CA THR A 119 15.27 5.95 3.59
C THR A 119 14.69 5.38 4.87
N ILE A 120 13.38 5.08 4.91
CA ILE A 120 12.72 4.58 6.12
C ILE A 120 13.26 3.19 6.53
N ALA A 121 13.60 2.34 5.56
CA ALA A 121 14.18 1.01 5.77
C ALA A 121 15.53 1.02 6.49
N ARG A 122 16.20 2.18 6.58
CA ARG A 122 17.47 2.31 7.31
C ARG A 122 17.31 2.43 8.82
N SER A 123 16.09 2.65 9.30
CA SER A 123 15.79 2.68 10.72
C SER A 123 15.20 1.35 11.17
N ASP A 124 15.50 0.91 12.40
CA ASP A 124 14.94 -0.33 12.93
C ASP A 124 13.40 -0.33 12.96
N ALA A 125 12.80 0.85 13.19
CA ALA A 125 11.34 0.98 13.19
C ALA A 125 10.75 0.83 11.78
N GLY A 126 11.34 1.49 10.78
CA GLY A 126 10.88 1.39 9.40
C GLY A 126 11.15 0.04 8.76
N ASP A 127 12.28 -0.60 9.08
CA ASP A 127 12.56 -1.97 8.65
C ASP A 127 11.51 -2.95 9.18
N ARG A 128 11.17 -2.88 10.48
CA ARG A 128 10.09 -3.71 11.06
C ARG A 128 8.72 -3.42 10.45
N TRP A 129 8.41 -2.15 10.18
CA TRP A 129 7.15 -1.77 9.55
C TRP A 129 7.02 -2.31 8.12
N LEU A 130 8.08 -2.20 7.31
CA LEU A 130 8.13 -2.78 5.97
C LEU A 130 8.06 -4.30 5.99
N ALA A 131 8.73 -4.96 6.95
CA ALA A 131 8.63 -6.39 7.13
C ALA A 131 7.18 -6.82 7.42
N ARG A 132 6.46 -6.08 8.27
CA ARG A 132 5.05 -6.36 8.56
C ARG A 132 4.15 -6.16 7.32
N LEU A 133 4.40 -5.13 6.52
CA LEU A 133 3.72 -4.95 5.23
C LEU A 133 3.99 -6.12 4.27
N LEU A 134 5.24 -6.58 4.19
CA LEU A 134 5.63 -7.72 3.36
C LEU A 134 4.95 -9.01 3.81
N ASP A 135 4.84 -9.26 5.11
CA ASP A 135 4.10 -10.42 5.62
C ASP A 135 2.66 -10.43 5.11
N HIS A 136 1.95 -9.31 5.25
CA HIS A 136 0.57 -9.19 4.78
C HIS A 136 0.44 -9.23 3.26
N LEU A 137 1.44 -8.74 2.53
CA LEU A 137 1.50 -8.87 1.08
C LEU A 137 1.67 -10.34 0.66
N PHE A 138 2.53 -11.10 1.35
CA PHE A 138 2.68 -12.54 1.09
C PHE A 138 1.44 -13.33 1.49
N GLU A 139 0.81 -12.99 2.60
CA GLU A 139 -0.50 -13.55 2.96
C GLU A 139 -1.53 -13.26 1.86
N ALA A 140 -1.63 -12.01 1.39
CA ALA A 140 -2.51 -11.66 0.30
C ALA A 140 -2.18 -12.42 -0.98
N LEU A 141 -0.90 -12.66 -1.28
CA LEU A 141 -0.46 -13.38 -2.48
C LEU A 141 -0.79 -14.87 -2.42
N LEU A 142 -0.73 -15.47 -1.23
CA LEU A 142 -0.79 -16.93 -1.04
C LEU A 142 -2.12 -17.42 -0.47
N ALA A 143 -2.92 -16.55 0.14
CA ALA A 143 -4.20 -16.91 0.72
C ALA A 143 -5.19 -17.44 -0.34
N ASP A 144 -6.19 -18.18 0.12
CA ASP A 144 -7.32 -18.53 -0.71
C ASP A 144 -8.07 -17.26 -1.15
N PRO A 145 -8.41 -17.10 -2.44
CA PRO A 145 -9.14 -15.93 -2.95
C PRO A 145 -10.40 -15.56 -2.17
N ILE A 146 -10.99 -16.51 -1.44
CA ILE A 146 -12.16 -16.27 -0.59
C ILE A 146 -11.91 -15.29 0.56
N TYR A 147 -10.65 -15.06 0.94
CA TYR A 147 -10.25 -14.11 1.98
C TYR A 147 -10.01 -12.70 1.44
N GLY A 148 -10.22 -12.45 0.14
CA GLY A 148 -10.11 -11.13 -0.48
C GLY A 148 -8.74 -10.82 -1.10
N GLY A 149 -7.70 -11.58 -0.73
CA GLY A 149 -6.41 -11.57 -1.41
C GLY A 149 -6.38 -12.50 -2.62
N ASN A 150 -5.22 -12.62 -3.26
CA ASN A 150 -4.92 -13.55 -4.35
C ASN A 150 -6.01 -13.58 -5.41
N ALA A 151 -6.49 -12.42 -5.83
CA ALA A 151 -7.66 -12.32 -6.69
C ALA A 151 -7.52 -13.21 -7.94
N GLY A 152 -8.51 -14.08 -8.17
CA GLY A 152 -8.49 -15.06 -9.27
C GLY A 152 -7.43 -16.16 -9.16
N GLY A 153 -6.75 -16.31 -8.03
CA GLY A 153 -5.63 -17.24 -7.86
C GLY A 153 -4.37 -16.80 -8.60
N ARG A 154 -4.21 -15.51 -8.92
CA ARG A 154 -3.09 -14.97 -9.70
C ARG A 154 -1.73 -15.23 -9.06
N GLY A 155 -1.62 -15.09 -7.74
CA GLY A 155 -0.40 -15.41 -7.00
C GLY A 155 -0.08 -16.90 -7.06
N TRP A 156 -1.10 -17.76 -6.98
CA TRP A 156 -0.89 -19.20 -7.14
C TRP A 156 -0.44 -19.57 -8.56
N ALA A 157 -1.05 -18.97 -9.57
CA ALA A 157 -0.66 -19.20 -10.97
C ALA A 157 0.77 -18.75 -11.23
N TRP A 158 1.17 -17.58 -10.71
CA TRP A 158 2.52 -17.05 -10.86
C TRP A 158 3.59 -17.92 -10.18
N LEU A 159 3.31 -18.39 -8.96
CA LEU A 159 4.25 -19.20 -8.18
C LEU A 159 4.15 -20.71 -8.46
N GLU A 160 3.32 -21.11 -9.42
CA GLU A 160 2.94 -22.52 -9.67
C GLU A 160 2.49 -23.24 -8.38
N HIS A 161 1.91 -22.49 -7.44
CA HIS A 161 1.51 -22.99 -6.13
C HIS A 161 0.25 -23.86 -6.24
N ARG A 162 0.31 -25.03 -5.61
CA ARG A 162 -0.85 -25.92 -5.47
C ARG A 162 -1.42 -25.79 -4.06
N PRO A 163 -2.61 -25.18 -3.89
CA PRO A 163 -3.22 -25.03 -2.57
C PRO A 163 -3.73 -26.38 -2.04
N GLY A 164 -4.02 -26.42 -0.74
CA GLY A 164 -4.66 -27.57 -0.11
C GLY A 164 -6.13 -27.73 -0.52
N PHE A 165 -6.60 -28.99 -0.55
CA PHE A 165 -8.00 -29.33 -0.81
C PHE A 165 -8.60 -30.16 0.36
N PRO A 166 -9.90 -30.02 0.66
CA PRO A 166 -10.84 -29.09 0.02
C PRO A 166 -10.57 -27.64 0.41
N ARG A 167 -10.84 -26.72 -0.51
CA ARG A 167 -10.80 -25.28 -0.23
C ARG A 167 -11.95 -24.89 0.72
N PRO A 168 -11.78 -23.87 1.56
CA PRO A 168 -12.85 -23.38 2.42
C PRO A 168 -14.04 -22.90 1.57
N PRO A 169 -15.29 -23.33 1.86
CA PRO A 169 -16.46 -22.75 1.24
C PRO A 169 -16.76 -21.37 1.84
N ALA A 170 -17.50 -20.52 1.10
CA ALA A 170 -17.82 -19.15 1.53
C ALA A 170 -18.57 -19.06 2.86
N SER A 171 -19.27 -20.13 3.24
CA SER A 171 -19.98 -20.23 4.51
C SER A 171 -19.09 -20.64 5.70
N LYS A 172 -17.85 -21.07 5.46
CA LYS A 172 -16.91 -21.53 6.50
C LYS A 172 -15.55 -20.86 6.36
N THR A 173 -15.54 -19.53 6.33
CA THR A 173 -14.33 -18.73 6.46
C THR A 173 -14.02 -18.47 7.93
N TYR A 174 -12.75 -18.21 8.22
CA TYR A 174 -12.28 -17.87 9.57
C TYR A 174 -13.10 -16.76 10.26
N PRO A 175 -13.46 -15.63 9.61
CA PRO A 175 -14.31 -14.61 10.25
C PRO A 175 -15.69 -15.14 10.65
N ARG A 176 -16.36 -15.88 9.76
CA ARG A 176 -17.69 -16.46 10.05
C ARG A 176 -17.64 -17.51 11.16
N LEU A 177 -16.56 -18.29 11.22
CA LEU A 177 -16.36 -19.25 12.30
C LEU A 177 -16.07 -18.55 13.64
N ALA A 178 -15.32 -17.46 13.62
CA ALA A 178 -15.06 -16.64 14.80
C ALA A 178 -16.35 -16.06 15.39
N GLU A 179 -17.21 -15.46 14.57
CA GLU A 179 -18.53 -14.97 15.00
C GLU A 179 -19.34 -16.06 15.71
N ARG A 180 -19.28 -17.30 15.21
CA ARG A 180 -20.03 -18.42 15.79
C ARG A 180 -19.43 -18.95 17.10
N TRP A 181 -18.11 -18.91 17.26
CA TRP A 181 -17.44 -19.47 18.44
C TRP A 181 -17.39 -18.52 19.62
N TYR A 182 -17.54 -17.22 19.38
CA TYR A 182 -17.43 -16.17 20.40
C TYR A 182 -18.71 -15.35 20.61
N ALA A 183 -19.83 -15.74 19.98
CA ALA A 183 -21.17 -15.27 20.30
C ALA A 183 -21.79 -16.10 21.44
#